data_AF-A0AAV5S0C0-F1
#
_entry.id   AF-A0AAV5S0C0-F1
#
_cell.length_a   1.000
_cell.length_b   1.000
_cell.length_c   1.000
_cell.angle_alpha   90.00
_cell.angle_beta   90.00
_cell.angle_gamma   90.00
#
_symmetry.space_group_name_H-M   'P 1'
#
loop_
_entity.id
_entity.type
_entity.pdbx_description
1 polymer ?
#
loop_
_entity_poly.entity_id
_entity_poly.type
_entity_poly.pdbx_seq_one_letter_code
_entity_poly.pdbx_strand_id
1 'polypeptide(L)'
;MTMFGGVCAIPRVLVLQARRCVATKALRPLDVLYFGTDEFSVPSLEALCSLQQTQPSVVSSVQLVSRSPKWCGRQRSQLRVPPVYAAAERLAMPWRPFECDSGDEMRQQLLPWLQGCSPDHARMLVAVSFGKLIPQEVIGAADYSLNVHPSLLPRYKGSAPIQHTLLNGDAVTGVSIQTLHPEKFDRGEVVARTPEISVESMLSEARTAATHSGGWMTRALIDKLGRQGARLLSDVLVKGTYAQPGALGTTQYESSWARTIKTTDKRVDFAQQTASQVCIRLGALGPVFAFKVVQAGKKRKSTAHLEEKRVLIHEAEETSMAGDVTAAPGTFTLDEEQNVLVVKCAGDTWLAVRSLQFEAFAIETPVQFASRLSKRCGSIQGKNMQFV
;
A
#
# COMPACT_ATOMS: atom_id res chain seq x y z
N MET A 1 -84.13 -6.79 -22.72
CA MET A 1 -82.97 -6.29 -23.48
C MET A 1 -82.09 -5.51 -22.52
N THR A 2 -81.06 -6.15 -21.96
CA THR A 2 -79.63 -5.87 -22.28
C THR A 2 -79.26 -4.42 -21.91
N MET A 3 -78.42 -4.17 -20.91
CA MET A 3 -76.97 -4.44 -20.91
C MET A 3 -76.36 -4.47 -19.51
N PHE A 4 -75.25 -5.19 -19.43
CA PHE A 4 -74.45 -5.58 -18.26
C PHE A 4 -73.69 -4.42 -17.60
N GLY A 5 -73.60 -4.45 -16.27
CA GLY A 5 -72.60 -3.74 -15.47
C GLY A 5 -71.97 -4.69 -14.46
N GLY A 6 -70.93 -5.41 -14.87
CA GLY A 6 -70.17 -6.31 -14.00
C GLY A 6 -69.18 -5.54 -13.14
N VAL A 7 -69.43 -5.48 -11.83
CA VAL A 7 -68.43 -5.03 -10.84
C VAL A 7 -67.63 -6.25 -10.41
N CYS A 8 -66.39 -6.35 -10.87
CA CYS A 8 -65.46 -7.40 -10.46
C CYS A 8 -64.95 -7.07 -9.04
N ALA A 9 -65.43 -7.81 -8.04
CA ALA A 9 -64.92 -7.73 -6.67
C ALA A 9 -63.57 -8.48 -6.59
N ILE A 10 -62.48 -7.73 -6.47
CA ILE A 10 -61.15 -8.27 -6.17
C ILE A 10 -61.12 -8.60 -4.66
N PRO A 11 -60.82 -9.84 -4.24
CA PRO A 11 -60.66 -10.13 -2.83
C PRO A 11 -59.37 -9.44 -2.34
N ARG A 12 -59.50 -8.56 -1.34
CA ARG A 12 -58.36 -8.02 -0.59
C ARG A 12 -57.69 -9.17 0.15
N VAL A 13 -56.66 -9.76 -0.46
CA VAL A 13 -55.70 -10.60 0.25
C VAL A 13 -54.96 -9.68 1.22
N LEU A 14 -55.26 -9.82 2.51
CA LEU A 14 -54.50 -9.20 3.58
C LEU A 14 -53.13 -9.88 3.58
N VAL A 15 -52.17 -9.33 2.83
CA VAL A 15 -50.77 -9.74 2.92
C VAL A 15 -50.28 -9.24 4.27
N LEU A 16 -50.41 -10.09 5.29
CA LEU A 16 -49.62 -9.99 6.51
C LEU A 16 -48.16 -10.14 6.09
N GLN A 17 -47.52 -9.01 5.75
CA GLN A 17 -46.06 -8.94 5.79
C GLN A 17 -45.67 -9.19 7.24
N ALA A 18 -45.38 -10.45 7.54
CA ALA A 18 -44.65 -10.81 8.73
C ALA A 18 -43.31 -10.08 8.64
N ARG A 19 -43.23 -8.89 9.24
CA ARG A 19 -41.97 -8.32 9.68
C ARG A 19 -41.42 -9.35 10.66
N ARG A 20 -40.57 -10.25 10.16
CA ARG A 20 -39.65 -10.98 11.02
C ARG A 20 -38.78 -9.90 11.67
N CYS A 21 -39.22 -9.42 12.82
CA CYS A 21 -38.33 -8.88 13.82
C CYS A 21 -37.41 -10.03 14.18
N VAL A 22 -36.31 -10.17 13.43
CA VAL A 22 -35.14 -10.89 13.93
C VAL A 22 -34.76 -10.11 15.16
N ALA A 23 -35.05 -10.66 16.34
CA ALA A 23 -34.53 -10.14 17.58
C ALA A 23 -33.02 -10.02 17.37
N THR A 24 -32.51 -8.79 17.26
CA THR A 24 -31.08 -8.53 17.21
C THR A 24 -30.55 -9.01 18.55
N LYS A 25 -30.00 -10.23 18.57
CA LYS A 25 -29.25 -10.71 19.73
C LYS A 25 -28.26 -9.59 20.05
N ALA A 26 -28.36 -9.01 21.24
CA ALA A 26 -27.47 -7.93 21.64
C ALA A 26 -26.03 -8.40 21.42
N LEU A 27 -25.26 -7.65 20.64
CA LEU A 27 -23.89 -8.03 20.32
C LEU A 27 -23.06 -7.94 21.60
N ARG A 28 -22.26 -8.98 21.83
CA ARG A 28 -21.32 -9.02 22.96
C ARG A 28 -20.18 -8.02 22.70
N PRO A 29 -19.64 -7.36 23.74
CA PRO A 29 -18.43 -6.55 23.60
C PRO A 29 -17.29 -7.35 22.98
N LEU A 30 -16.44 -6.69 22.20
CA LEU A 30 -15.35 -7.33 21.46
C LEU A 30 -14.03 -7.25 22.23
N ASP A 31 -13.38 -8.40 22.40
CA ASP A 31 -11.96 -8.47 22.75
C ASP A 31 -11.16 -8.67 21.45
N VAL A 32 -10.37 -7.66 21.10
CA VAL A 32 -9.75 -7.55 19.77
C VAL A 32 -8.27 -7.89 19.82
N LEU A 33 -7.86 -8.93 19.07
CA LEU A 33 -6.47 -9.10 18.64
C LEU A 33 -6.24 -8.33 17.34
N TYR A 34 -5.48 -7.25 17.44
CA TYR A 34 -5.16 -6.38 16.32
C TYR A 34 -3.80 -6.74 15.71
N PHE A 35 -3.79 -7.17 14.45
CA PHE A 35 -2.58 -7.51 13.70
C PHE A 35 -2.20 -6.36 12.78
N GLY A 36 -1.17 -5.59 13.16
CA GLY A 36 -0.71 -4.41 12.42
C GLY A 36 0.81 -4.29 12.44
N THR A 37 1.41 -3.59 11.48
CA THR A 37 2.87 -3.44 11.44
C THR A 37 3.32 -2.12 10.83
N ASP A 38 2.76 -1.71 9.69
CA ASP A 38 3.21 -0.54 8.95
C ASP A 38 2.35 0.72 9.22
N GLU A 39 2.66 1.81 8.52
CA GLU A 39 1.96 3.10 8.65
C GLU A 39 0.48 3.02 8.27
N PHE A 40 0.10 2.16 7.31
CA PHE A 40 -1.31 1.97 6.93
C PHE A 40 -2.13 1.38 8.07
N SER A 41 -1.49 0.57 8.93
CA SER A 41 -2.13 -0.03 10.09
C SER A 41 -2.25 0.89 11.31
N VAL A 42 -1.57 2.04 11.35
CA VAL A 42 -1.60 2.91 12.54
C VAL A 42 -3.00 3.51 12.79
N PRO A 43 -3.68 4.12 11.79
CA PRO A 43 -4.98 4.75 12.03
C PRO A 43 -6.06 3.78 12.53
N SER A 44 -6.05 2.52 12.08
CA SER A 44 -7.01 1.51 12.52
C SER A 44 -6.77 1.07 13.97
N LEU A 45 -5.51 1.00 14.43
CA LEU A 45 -5.21 0.76 15.85
C LEU A 45 -5.73 1.90 16.72
N GLU A 46 -5.47 3.15 16.32
CA GLU A 46 -5.94 4.33 17.03
C GLU A 46 -7.47 4.37 17.14
N ALA A 47 -8.17 4.03 16.06
CA ALA A 47 -9.62 3.96 16.03
C ALA A 47 -10.18 2.89 16.99
N LEU A 48 -9.55 1.71 17.05
CA LEU A 48 -9.93 0.66 18.00
C LEU A 48 -9.71 1.08 19.45
N CYS A 49 -8.57 1.68 19.77
CA CYS A 49 -8.31 2.20 21.13
C CYS A 49 -9.27 3.34 21.49
N SER A 50 -9.63 4.20 20.53
CA SER A 50 -10.64 5.24 20.75
C SER A 50 -12.02 4.65 21.01
N LEU A 51 -12.43 3.61 20.27
CA LEU A 51 -13.67 2.88 20.55
C LEU A 51 -13.63 2.19 21.91
N GLN A 52 -12.50 1.62 22.30
CA GLN A 52 -12.34 1.02 23.63
C GLN A 52 -12.62 2.02 24.75
N GLN A 53 -12.13 3.25 24.61
CA GLN A 53 -12.30 4.30 25.62
C GLN A 53 -13.70 4.91 25.60
N THR A 54 -14.30 5.08 24.42
CA THR A 54 -15.56 5.84 24.24
C THR A 54 -16.81 4.97 24.19
N GLN A 55 -16.68 3.71 23.76
CA GLN A 55 -17.75 2.75 23.57
C GLN A 55 -17.30 1.33 24.00
N PRO A 56 -17.00 1.09 25.30
CA PRO A 56 -16.52 -0.20 25.79
C PRO A 56 -17.52 -1.35 25.60
N SER A 57 -18.80 -1.06 25.38
CA SER A 57 -19.82 -2.05 25.00
C SER A 57 -19.64 -2.60 23.58
N VAL A 58 -18.90 -1.89 22.72
CA VAL A 58 -18.55 -2.34 21.36
C VAL A 58 -17.17 -3.00 21.39
N VAL A 59 -16.16 -2.30 21.92
CA VAL A 59 -14.79 -2.82 22.04
C VAL A 59 -14.39 -2.80 23.50
N SER A 60 -14.30 -3.97 24.13
CA SER A 60 -13.90 -4.12 25.53
C SER A 60 -12.38 -4.01 25.70
N SER A 61 -11.63 -4.69 24.83
CA SER A 61 -10.17 -4.71 24.91
C SER A 61 -9.50 -4.76 23.55
N VAL A 62 -8.27 -4.23 23.48
CA VAL A 62 -7.42 -4.27 22.29
C VAL A 62 -6.03 -4.74 22.71
N GLN A 63 -5.56 -5.81 22.08
CA GLN A 63 -4.19 -6.31 22.21
C GLN A 63 -3.51 -6.30 20.85
N LEU A 64 -2.33 -5.68 20.80
CA LEU A 64 -1.56 -5.52 19.58
C LEU A 64 -0.70 -6.77 19.31
N VAL A 65 -0.71 -7.21 18.06
CA VAL A 65 0.20 -8.19 17.46
C VAL A 65 0.92 -7.50 16.31
N SER A 66 2.26 -7.53 16.34
CA SER A 66 3.09 -6.95 15.29
C SER A 66 4.28 -7.85 14.98
N ARG A 67 4.96 -7.56 13.87
CA ARG A 67 6.24 -8.20 13.55
C ARG A 67 7.35 -7.63 14.43
N SER A 68 8.36 -8.43 14.74
CA SER A 68 9.53 -7.96 15.50
C SER A 68 10.32 -6.88 14.75
N PRO A 69 10.97 -5.95 15.48
CA PRO A 69 12.00 -5.07 14.92
C PRO A 69 13.11 -5.86 14.20
N LYS A 70 13.62 -5.33 13.09
CA LYS A 70 14.62 -6.03 12.27
C LYS A 70 15.84 -5.18 11.99
N TRP A 71 17.02 -5.76 12.20
CA TRP A 71 18.28 -5.15 11.79
C TRP A 71 18.42 -5.18 10.27
N CYS A 72 18.68 -4.01 9.68
CA CYS A 72 18.79 -3.77 8.25
C CYS A 72 19.95 -2.81 7.95
N GLY A 73 20.11 -2.43 6.68
CA GLY A 73 21.23 -1.61 6.23
C GLY A 73 22.51 -2.40 5.98
N ARG A 74 23.56 -1.70 5.52
CA ARG A 74 24.87 -2.32 5.28
C ARG A 74 25.39 -2.89 6.60
N GLN A 75 25.77 -4.17 6.60
CA GLN A 75 26.23 -4.89 7.79
C GLN A 75 25.23 -4.89 8.96
N ARG A 76 23.91 -4.77 8.69
CA ARG A 76 22.85 -4.79 9.71
C ARG A 76 22.98 -3.66 10.76
N SER A 77 23.47 -2.48 10.35
CA SER A 77 23.77 -1.37 11.26
C SER A 77 22.56 -0.56 11.75
N GLN A 78 21.36 -0.77 11.18
CA GLN A 78 20.18 0.03 11.50
C GLN A 78 19.04 -0.87 11.99
N LEU A 79 18.55 -0.65 13.20
CA LEU A 79 17.35 -1.32 13.69
C LEU A 79 16.10 -0.63 13.13
N ARG A 80 15.34 -1.34 12.30
CA ARG A 80 14.04 -0.87 11.82
C ARG A 80 12.95 -1.36 12.76
N VAL A 81 12.41 -0.43 13.54
CA VAL A 81 11.25 -0.64 14.41
C VAL A 81 9.96 -0.41 13.59
N PRO A 82 8.94 -1.28 13.69
CA PRO A 82 7.67 -1.05 13.00
C PRO A 82 6.95 0.19 13.53
N PRO A 83 6.38 1.05 12.66
CA PRO A 83 5.69 2.29 13.04
C PRO A 83 4.59 2.12 14.10
N VAL A 84 3.93 0.97 14.11
CA VAL A 84 2.86 0.66 15.07
C VAL A 84 3.32 0.65 16.53
N TYR A 85 4.61 0.42 16.81
CA TYR A 85 5.16 0.48 18.17
C TYR A 85 5.11 1.89 18.74
N ALA A 86 5.53 2.89 17.95
CA ALA A 86 5.45 4.30 18.35
C ALA A 86 4.00 4.74 18.57
N ALA A 87 3.06 4.19 17.80
CA ALA A 87 1.64 4.42 18.01
C ALA A 87 1.15 3.80 19.33
N ALA A 88 1.52 2.55 19.62
CA ALA A 88 1.16 1.85 20.86
C ALA A 88 1.70 2.59 22.11
N GLU A 89 2.93 3.10 22.04
CA GLU A 89 3.52 3.94 23.09
C GLU A 89 2.72 5.24 23.30
N ARG A 90 2.39 5.95 22.21
CA ARG A 90 1.59 7.19 22.27
C ARG A 90 0.17 6.95 22.80
N LEU A 91 -0.42 5.80 22.50
CA LEU A 91 -1.73 5.37 23.00
C LEU A 91 -1.68 4.87 24.45
N ALA A 92 -0.49 4.81 25.06
CA ALA A 92 -0.24 4.30 26.40
C ALA A 92 -0.85 2.90 26.62
N MET A 93 -0.70 2.01 25.64
CA MET A 93 -1.21 0.65 25.75
C MET A 93 -0.56 -0.05 26.96
N PRO A 94 -1.36 -0.65 27.86
CA PRO A 94 -0.84 -1.22 29.12
C PRO A 94 -0.01 -2.49 28.92
N TRP A 95 -0.09 -3.10 27.74
CA TRP A 95 0.57 -4.36 27.41
C TRP A 95 1.54 -4.16 26.26
N ARG A 96 2.62 -4.96 26.27
CA ARG A 96 3.55 -5.01 25.14
C ARG A 96 2.88 -5.66 23.93
N PRO A 97 3.24 -5.26 22.70
CA PRO A 97 2.84 -5.99 21.51
C PRO A 97 3.29 -7.46 21.59
N PHE A 98 2.44 -8.40 21.16
CA PHE A 98 2.90 -9.74 20.82
C PHE A 98 3.74 -9.65 19.56
N GLU A 99 4.97 -10.14 19.62
CA GLU A 99 5.86 -10.17 18.46
C GLU A 99 5.75 -11.52 17.76
N CYS A 100 5.27 -11.53 16.52
CA CYS A 100 5.04 -12.75 15.75
C CYS A 100 5.54 -12.58 14.31
N ASP A 101 6.51 -13.40 13.90
CA ASP A 101 7.08 -13.44 12.56
C ASP A 101 6.78 -14.77 11.82
N SER A 102 6.22 -15.76 12.54
CA SER A 102 5.85 -17.09 12.04
C SER A 102 4.47 -17.54 12.56
N GLY A 103 3.88 -18.53 11.89
CA GLY A 103 2.60 -19.12 12.33
C GLY A 103 2.72 -19.86 13.67
N ASP A 104 3.86 -20.48 13.96
CA ASP A 104 4.07 -21.21 15.22
C ASP A 104 4.12 -20.25 16.41
N GLU A 105 4.81 -19.11 16.28
CA GLU A 105 4.80 -18.05 17.29
C GLU A 105 3.38 -17.52 17.53
N MET A 106 2.58 -17.33 16.47
CA MET A 106 1.17 -16.92 16.62
C MET A 106 0.36 -17.97 17.37
N ARG A 107 0.50 -19.26 17.07
CA ARG A 107 -0.21 -20.31 17.80
C ARG A 107 0.17 -20.33 19.28
N GLN A 108 1.47 -20.26 19.56
CA GLN A 108 1.99 -20.34 20.92
C GLN A 108 1.56 -19.15 21.79
N GLN A 109 1.57 -17.93 21.23
CA GLN A 109 1.29 -16.72 22.00
C GLN A 109 -0.21 -16.35 22.02
N LEU A 110 -0.93 -16.55 20.91
CA LEU A 110 -2.26 -15.98 20.74
C LEU A 110 -3.40 -16.91 21.14
N LEU A 111 -3.23 -18.24 21.01
CA LEU A 111 -4.26 -19.19 21.45
C LEU A 111 -4.54 -19.11 22.95
N PRO A 112 -3.53 -19.03 23.84
CA PRO A 112 -3.78 -18.85 25.28
C PRO A 112 -4.50 -17.54 25.59
N TRP A 113 -4.15 -16.46 24.87
CA TRP A 113 -4.82 -15.17 25.04
C TRP A 113 -6.31 -15.25 24.68
N LEU A 114 -6.63 -15.85 23.52
CA LEU A 114 -8.01 -16.05 23.07
C LEU A 114 -8.82 -16.93 24.03
N GLN A 115 -8.20 -17.97 24.59
CA GLN A 115 -8.83 -18.84 25.57
C GLN A 115 -9.07 -18.14 26.92
N GLY A 116 -8.22 -17.17 27.27
CA GLY A 116 -8.33 -16.38 28.50
C GLY A 116 -9.36 -15.22 28.42
N CYS A 117 -9.90 -14.90 27.25
CA CYS A 117 -10.93 -13.87 27.12
C CYS A 117 -12.21 -14.23 27.89
N SER A 118 -12.95 -13.21 28.32
CA SER A 118 -14.23 -13.39 29.02
C SER A 118 -15.22 -14.19 28.15
N PRO A 119 -15.94 -15.19 28.71
CA PRO A 119 -16.97 -15.92 27.96
C PRO A 119 -18.15 -15.02 27.55
N ASP A 120 -18.34 -13.88 28.22
CA ASP A 120 -19.38 -12.90 27.91
C ASP A 120 -18.97 -11.93 26.79
N HIS A 121 -17.72 -12.00 26.33
CA HIS A 121 -17.21 -11.21 25.22
C HIS A 121 -17.08 -12.06 23.95
N ALA A 122 -17.09 -11.40 22.79
CA ALA A 122 -16.77 -12.04 21.52
C ALA A 122 -15.31 -11.74 21.14
N ARG A 123 -14.61 -12.77 20.67
CA ARG A 123 -13.21 -12.69 20.24
C ARG A 123 -13.16 -12.25 18.78
N MET A 124 -12.42 -11.20 18.49
CA MET A 124 -12.28 -10.65 17.14
C MET A 124 -10.82 -10.57 16.74
N LEU A 125 -10.49 -11.06 15.54
CA LEU A 125 -9.23 -10.74 14.89
C LEU A 125 -9.43 -9.58 13.93
N VAL A 126 -8.57 -8.57 13.98
CA VAL A 126 -8.55 -7.48 13.00
C VAL A 126 -7.15 -7.39 12.40
N ALA A 127 -7.00 -7.74 11.13
CA ALA A 127 -5.74 -7.65 10.40
C ALA A 127 -5.68 -6.41 9.50
N VAL A 128 -4.58 -5.66 9.58
CA VAL A 128 -4.33 -4.49 8.75
C VAL A 128 -2.84 -4.45 8.42
N SER A 129 -2.50 -4.79 7.17
CA SER A 129 -1.11 -4.78 6.68
C SER A 129 -0.08 -5.46 7.62
N PHE A 130 -0.43 -6.63 8.15
CA PHE A 130 0.45 -7.42 9.01
C PHE A 130 1.53 -8.18 8.21
N GLY A 131 1.22 -8.56 6.96
CA GLY A 131 2.18 -9.18 6.03
C GLY A 131 2.53 -10.64 6.31
N LYS A 132 1.75 -11.33 7.16
CA LYS A 132 1.86 -12.77 7.44
C LYS A 132 0.47 -13.40 7.42
N LEU A 133 0.41 -14.66 6.98
CA LEU A 133 -0.83 -15.43 6.99
C LEU A 133 -1.10 -15.84 8.44
N ILE A 134 -2.30 -15.56 8.93
CA ILE A 134 -2.73 -15.96 10.27
C ILE A 134 -3.17 -17.42 10.19
N PRO A 135 -2.63 -18.32 11.04
CA PRO A 135 -2.97 -19.74 10.99
C PRO A 135 -4.46 -19.99 11.17
N GLN A 136 -4.98 -21.03 10.50
CA GLN A 136 -6.38 -21.43 10.59
C GLN A 136 -6.81 -21.70 12.03
N GLU A 137 -5.93 -22.24 12.86
CA GLU A 137 -6.23 -22.53 14.27
C GLU A 137 -6.47 -21.25 15.08
N VAL A 138 -5.73 -20.18 14.77
CA VAL A 138 -5.91 -18.87 15.40
C VAL A 138 -7.19 -18.21 14.90
N ILE A 139 -7.46 -18.28 13.59
CA ILE A 139 -8.71 -17.77 13.00
C ILE A 139 -9.93 -18.49 13.59
N GLY A 140 -9.87 -19.82 13.67
CA GLY A 140 -10.96 -20.66 14.17
C GLY A 140 -11.21 -20.56 15.68
N ALA A 141 -10.25 -20.02 16.44
CA ALA A 141 -10.43 -19.72 17.86
C ALA A 141 -11.15 -18.39 18.13
N ALA A 142 -11.30 -17.54 17.12
CA ALA A 142 -12.04 -16.28 17.22
C ALA A 142 -13.49 -16.44 16.73
N ASP A 143 -14.40 -15.63 17.29
CA ASP A 143 -15.80 -15.58 16.84
C ASP A 143 -15.92 -14.85 15.49
N TYR A 144 -15.08 -13.84 15.27
CA TYR A 144 -15.08 -13.02 14.07
C TYR A 144 -13.65 -12.69 13.63
N SER A 145 -13.47 -12.46 12.32
CA SER A 145 -12.19 -12.03 11.77
C SER A 145 -12.40 -11.06 10.63
N LEU A 146 -11.62 -9.97 10.62
CA LEU A 146 -11.68 -8.92 9.60
C LEU A 146 -10.28 -8.59 9.08
N ASN A 147 -10.23 -8.14 7.83
CA ASN A 147 -9.06 -7.55 7.21
C ASN A 147 -9.41 -6.25 6.50
N VAL A 148 -8.67 -5.18 6.80
CA VAL A 148 -8.79 -3.88 6.13
C VAL A 148 -7.85 -3.87 4.92
N HIS A 149 -8.41 -3.81 3.72
CA HIS A 149 -7.69 -3.92 2.46
C HIS A 149 -7.76 -2.62 1.65
N PRO A 150 -6.63 -2.00 1.25
CA PRO A 150 -6.61 -0.71 0.54
C PRO A 150 -6.89 -0.83 -0.96
N SER A 151 -7.99 -1.51 -1.31
CA SER A 151 -8.61 -1.44 -2.63
C SER A 151 -10.11 -1.71 -2.55
N LEU A 152 -10.80 -1.47 -3.66
CA LEU A 152 -12.19 -1.87 -3.87
C LEU A 152 -12.24 -3.31 -4.38
N LEU A 153 -12.26 -4.28 -3.45
CA LEU A 153 -12.23 -5.71 -3.77
C LEU A 153 -13.40 -6.06 -4.72
N PRO A 154 -13.19 -6.96 -5.70
CA PRO A 154 -12.10 -7.92 -5.82
C PRO A 154 -10.90 -7.40 -6.62
N ARG A 155 -10.86 -6.10 -6.91
CA ARG A 155 -9.74 -5.43 -7.58
C ARG A 155 -8.51 -5.44 -6.67
N TYR A 156 -7.33 -5.71 -7.22
CA TYR A 156 -6.03 -5.63 -6.55
C TYR A 156 -5.93 -6.44 -5.25
N LYS A 157 -6.32 -7.70 -5.28
CA LYS A 157 -5.94 -8.66 -4.22
C LYS A 157 -4.43 -8.78 -4.15
N GLY A 158 -3.85 -8.99 -2.98
CA GLY A 158 -2.41 -9.19 -2.80
C GLY A 158 -1.73 -8.04 -2.06
N SER A 159 -0.42 -7.97 -2.23
CA SER A 159 0.48 -7.27 -1.30
C SER A 159 0.80 -5.82 -1.66
N ALA A 160 0.46 -5.35 -2.86
CA ALA A 160 0.80 -4.00 -3.31
C ALA A 160 -0.34 -3.21 -3.98
N PRO A 161 -1.59 -3.26 -3.49
CA PRO A 161 -2.74 -2.62 -4.15
C PRO A 161 -2.57 -1.12 -4.40
N ILE A 162 -1.97 -0.38 -3.47
CA ILE A 162 -1.75 1.07 -3.60
C ILE A 162 -0.80 1.37 -4.77
N GLN A 163 0.32 0.64 -4.86
CA GLN A 163 1.30 0.83 -5.92
C GLN A 163 0.69 0.49 -7.29
N HIS A 164 -0.07 -0.61 -7.39
CA HIS A 164 -0.74 -0.98 -8.64
C HIS A 164 -1.83 0.01 -9.05
N THR A 165 -2.58 0.56 -8.09
CA THR A 165 -3.55 1.66 -8.35
C THR A 165 -2.85 2.83 -9.04
N LEU A 166 -1.69 3.25 -8.53
CA LEU A 166 -0.92 4.36 -9.10
C LEU A 166 -0.29 4.02 -10.45
N LEU A 167 0.33 2.84 -10.57
CA LEU A 167 1.03 2.43 -11.80
C LEU A 167 0.08 2.21 -12.98
N ASN A 168 -1.17 1.79 -12.71
CA ASN A 168 -2.18 1.61 -13.75
C ASN A 168 -2.92 2.91 -14.09
N GLY A 169 -2.63 4.02 -13.40
CA GLY A 169 -3.25 5.31 -13.66
C GLY A 169 -4.73 5.35 -13.30
N ASP A 170 -5.14 4.61 -12.25
CA ASP A 170 -6.55 4.54 -11.88
C ASP A 170 -7.09 5.87 -11.38
N ALA A 171 -8.24 6.28 -11.91
CA ALA A 171 -8.92 7.50 -11.48
C ALA A 171 -9.46 7.39 -10.04
N VAL A 172 -9.89 6.18 -9.64
CA VAL A 172 -10.55 5.94 -8.37
C VAL A 172 -10.01 4.71 -7.66
N THR A 173 -10.05 4.74 -6.33
CA THR A 173 -9.75 3.62 -5.44
C THR A 173 -10.60 3.71 -4.17
N GLY A 174 -10.30 2.89 -3.16
CA GLY A 174 -11.02 2.91 -1.89
C GLY A 174 -10.51 1.83 -0.94
N VAL A 175 -11.27 1.56 0.11
CA VAL A 175 -10.95 0.54 1.11
C VAL A 175 -12.08 -0.46 1.21
N SER A 176 -11.73 -1.73 1.34
CA SER A 176 -12.67 -2.81 1.63
C SER A 176 -12.36 -3.43 2.98
N ILE A 177 -13.39 -3.85 3.69
CA ILE A 177 -13.28 -4.76 4.83
C ILE A 177 -13.83 -6.10 4.40
N GLN A 178 -13.05 -7.16 4.60
CA GLN A 178 -13.42 -8.54 4.30
C GLN A 178 -13.15 -9.43 5.50
N THR A 179 -13.68 -10.65 5.52
CA THR A 179 -13.27 -11.67 6.49
C THR A 179 -11.85 -12.18 6.22
N LEU A 180 -11.22 -12.83 7.20
CA LEU A 180 -9.97 -13.56 6.94
C LEU A 180 -10.27 -14.91 6.28
N HIS A 181 -9.38 -15.34 5.38
CA HIS A 181 -9.42 -16.68 4.80
C HIS A 181 -8.22 -17.49 5.32
N PRO A 182 -8.42 -18.75 5.76
CA PRO A 182 -7.41 -19.52 6.50
C PRO A 182 -6.13 -19.81 5.70
N GLU A 183 -6.26 -19.98 4.38
CA GLU A 183 -5.13 -20.39 3.53
C GLU A 183 -4.61 -19.31 2.57
N LYS A 184 -5.37 -18.23 2.34
CA LYS A 184 -5.15 -17.33 1.21
C LYS A 184 -5.39 -15.88 1.61
N PHE A 185 -4.51 -14.99 1.17
CA PHE A 185 -4.76 -13.55 1.30
C PHE A 185 -5.90 -13.11 0.38
N ASP A 186 -6.72 -12.17 0.87
CA ASP A 186 -7.73 -11.44 0.12
C ASP A 186 -8.75 -12.31 -0.62
N ARG A 187 -9.17 -13.38 0.06
CA ARG A 187 -10.20 -14.32 -0.39
C ARG A 187 -11.39 -14.40 0.56
N GLY A 188 -11.46 -13.49 1.54
CA GLY A 188 -12.60 -13.41 2.44
C GLY A 188 -13.84 -12.83 1.76
N GLU A 189 -14.96 -12.94 2.45
CA GLU A 189 -16.21 -12.31 2.06
C GLU A 189 -16.16 -10.83 2.40
N VAL A 190 -16.51 -9.97 1.45
CA VAL A 190 -16.50 -8.52 1.67
C VAL A 190 -17.68 -8.13 2.57
N VAL A 191 -17.38 -7.44 3.67
CA VAL A 191 -18.31 -6.96 4.69
C VAL A 191 -18.73 -5.52 4.40
N ALA A 192 -17.77 -4.67 4.03
CA ALA A 192 -18.00 -3.25 3.78
C ALA A 192 -17.02 -2.70 2.74
N ARG A 193 -17.38 -1.61 2.06
CA ARG A 193 -16.50 -0.83 1.19
C ARG A 193 -16.74 0.66 1.40
N THR A 194 -15.72 1.47 1.20
CA THR A 194 -15.92 2.91 1.03
C THR A 194 -16.61 3.19 -0.32
N PRO A 195 -17.23 4.37 -0.48
CA PRO A 195 -17.43 4.94 -1.82
C PRO A 195 -16.12 5.04 -2.60
N GLU A 196 -16.21 5.23 -3.91
CA GLU A 196 -15.05 5.54 -4.75
C GLU A 196 -14.40 6.86 -4.30
N ILE A 197 -13.07 6.85 -4.21
CA ILE A 197 -12.25 7.98 -3.79
C ILE A 197 -11.33 8.34 -4.95
N SER A 198 -11.35 9.60 -5.37
CA SER A 198 -10.48 10.11 -6.44
C SER A 198 -9.01 10.04 -6.05
N VAL A 199 -8.20 9.36 -6.87
CA VAL A 199 -6.75 9.29 -6.71
C VAL A 199 -6.12 10.66 -6.93
N GLU A 200 -6.58 11.40 -7.95
CA GLU A 200 -6.11 12.75 -8.25
C GLU A 200 -6.33 13.71 -7.07
N SER A 201 -7.51 13.68 -6.44
CA SER A 201 -7.82 14.50 -5.27
C SER A 201 -6.85 14.21 -4.12
N MET A 202 -6.63 12.92 -3.81
CA MET A 202 -5.70 12.52 -2.75
C MET A 202 -4.27 12.99 -3.02
N LEU A 203 -3.81 12.88 -4.28
CA LEU A 203 -2.48 13.32 -4.66
C LEU A 203 -2.35 14.84 -4.62
N SER A 204 -3.36 15.58 -5.10
CA SER A 204 -3.39 17.04 -5.09
C SER A 204 -3.35 17.59 -3.66
N GLU A 205 -4.14 17.04 -2.74
CA GLU A 205 -4.14 17.43 -1.32
C GLU A 205 -2.79 17.18 -0.63
N ALA A 206 -2.05 16.16 -1.08
CA ALA A 206 -0.75 15.81 -0.53
C ALA A 206 0.42 16.56 -1.18
N ARG A 207 0.16 17.43 -2.18
CA ARG A 207 1.23 18.13 -2.88
C ARG A 207 1.94 19.12 -1.96
N THR A 208 3.26 18.96 -1.84
CA THR A 208 4.19 19.80 -1.08
C THR A 208 5.51 19.91 -1.85
N ALA A 209 6.48 20.69 -1.35
CA ALA A 209 7.83 20.74 -1.92
C ALA A 209 8.54 19.36 -1.98
N ALA A 210 8.12 18.38 -1.17
CA ALA A 210 8.69 17.03 -1.15
C ALA A 210 8.10 16.08 -2.23
N THR A 211 7.23 16.57 -3.12
CA THR A 211 6.54 15.78 -4.16
C THR A 211 7.41 15.29 -5.30
N HIS A 212 8.69 15.65 -5.33
CA HIS A 212 9.62 15.11 -6.31
C HIS A 212 10.37 13.88 -5.78
N SER A 213 10.25 13.59 -4.48
CA SER A 213 10.95 12.48 -3.83
C SER A 213 10.32 11.12 -4.13
N GLY A 214 11.15 10.08 -4.29
CA GLY A 214 10.68 8.71 -4.49
C GLY A 214 9.61 8.29 -3.47
N GLY A 215 8.52 7.68 -3.96
CA GLY A 215 7.50 7.04 -3.13
C GLY A 215 6.50 8.02 -2.49
N TRP A 216 6.50 9.29 -2.87
CA TRP A 216 5.61 10.29 -2.27
C TRP A 216 4.12 10.00 -2.53
N MET A 217 3.76 9.54 -3.74
CA MET A 217 2.37 9.22 -4.09
C MET A 217 1.85 8.06 -3.24
N THR A 218 2.66 7.02 -3.07
CA THR A 218 2.31 5.88 -2.21
C THR A 218 2.14 6.30 -0.76
N ARG A 219 3.02 7.15 -0.22
CA ARG A 219 2.88 7.69 1.14
C ARG A 219 1.59 8.49 1.32
N ALA A 220 1.23 9.32 0.34
CA ALA A 220 -0.02 10.07 0.35
C ALA A 220 -1.24 9.16 0.40
N LEU A 221 -1.28 8.12 -0.44
CA LEU A 221 -2.38 7.15 -0.45
C LEU A 221 -2.40 6.29 0.82
N ILE A 222 -1.25 5.92 1.39
CA ILE A 222 -1.18 5.20 2.68
C ILE A 222 -1.87 6.00 3.79
N ASP A 223 -1.56 7.29 3.93
CA ASP A 223 -2.17 8.13 4.97
C ASP A 223 -3.69 8.27 4.74
N LYS A 224 -4.11 8.65 3.53
CA LYS A 224 -5.53 8.90 3.25
C LYS A 224 -6.37 7.63 3.32
N LEU A 225 -5.93 6.54 2.68
CA LEU A 225 -6.66 5.27 2.72
C LEU A 225 -6.59 4.63 4.11
N GLY A 226 -5.49 4.79 4.85
CA GLY A 226 -5.40 4.31 6.24
C GLY A 226 -6.48 4.94 7.12
N ARG A 227 -6.66 6.27 7.05
CA ARG A 227 -7.72 6.98 7.79
C ARG A 227 -9.13 6.57 7.34
N GLN A 228 -9.35 6.37 6.04
CA GLN A 228 -10.64 5.92 5.53
C GLN A 228 -10.95 4.48 5.95
N GLY A 229 -9.94 3.61 5.96
CA GLY A 229 -10.05 2.25 6.47
C GLY A 229 -10.36 2.20 7.96
N ALA A 230 -9.72 3.06 8.76
CA ALA A 230 -10.01 3.19 10.18
C ALA A 230 -11.46 3.62 10.45
N ARG A 231 -11.96 4.62 9.71
CA ARG A 231 -13.36 5.06 9.79
C ARG A 231 -14.33 3.95 9.42
N LEU A 232 -14.08 3.28 8.29
CA LEU A 232 -14.89 2.17 7.82
C LEU A 232 -14.90 1.02 8.83
N LEU A 233 -13.76 0.74 9.47
CA LEU A 233 -13.64 -0.29 10.51
C LEU A 233 -14.50 0.07 11.71
N SER A 234 -14.38 1.29 12.24
CA SER A 234 -15.23 1.74 13.35
C SER A 234 -16.71 1.62 13.02
N ASP A 235 -17.11 2.03 11.82
CA ASP A 235 -18.48 1.92 11.35
C ASP A 235 -18.99 0.47 11.34
N VAL A 236 -18.18 -0.46 10.82
CA VAL A 236 -18.49 -1.89 10.79
C VAL A 236 -18.67 -2.46 12.20
N LEU A 237 -17.79 -2.05 13.14
CA LEU A 237 -17.84 -2.54 14.52
C LEU A 237 -19.05 -1.99 15.28
N VAL A 238 -19.30 -0.67 15.19
CA VAL A 238 -20.43 -0.03 15.87
C VAL A 238 -21.77 -0.51 15.32
N LYS A 239 -21.89 -0.68 14.00
CA LYS A 239 -23.12 -1.17 13.36
C LYS A 239 -23.29 -2.69 13.47
N GLY A 240 -22.25 -3.43 13.86
CA GLY A 240 -22.31 -4.88 13.99
C GLY A 240 -22.36 -5.64 12.66
N THR A 241 -22.04 -4.99 11.54
CA THR A 241 -22.20 -5.60 10.20
C THR A 241 -21.20 -6.72 9.93
N TYR A 242 -20.14 -6.83 10.73
CA TYR A 242 -19.20 -7.96 10.71
C TYR A 242 -19.87 -9.32 10.96
N ALA A 243 -21.04 -9.35 11.61
CA ALA A 243 -21.79 -10.57 11.88
C ALA A 243 -22.59 -11.09 10.66
N GLN A 244 -22.63 -10.34 9.56
CA GLN A 244 -23.33 -10.72 8.33
C GLN A 244 -22.41 -10.50 7.10
N PRO A 245 -21.31 -11.26 6.99
CA PRO A 245 -20.43 -11.16 5.82
C PRO A 245 -21.19 -11.56 4.54
N GLY A 246 -20.79 -10.97 3.40
CA GLY A 246 -21.38 -11.28 2.09
C GLY A 246 -22.74 -10.63 1.80
N ALA A 247 -23.28 -9.81 2.70
CA ALA A 247 -24.52 -9.04 2.45
C ALA A 247 -24.38 -8.00 1.32
N LEU A 248 -23.15 -7.58 1.02
CA LEU A 248 -22.84 -6.83 -0.18
C LEU A 248 -22.93 -7.77 -1.38
N GLY A 249 -24.01 -7.66 -2.15
CA GLY A 249 -24.23 -8.46 -3.36
C GLY A 249 -23.14 -8.31 -4.43
N THR A 250 -23.49 -8.59 -5.69
CA THR A 250 -22.54 -8.55 -6.79
C THR A 250 -21.88 -7.18 -6.94
N THR A 251 -20.57 -7.19 -7.12
CA THR A 251 -19.73 -5.99 -7.29
C THR A 251 -19.54 -5.64 -8.76
N GLN A 252 -19.44 -4.36 -9.09
CA GLN A 252 -19.13 -3.88 -10.44
C GLN A 252 -17.64 -4.04 -10.82
N TYR A 253 -16.77 -4.29 -9.83
CA TYR A 253 -15.33 -4.35 -10.04
C TYR A 253 -14.87 -5.74 -10.47
N GLU A 254 -14.05 -5.80 -11.52
CA GLU A 254 -13.40 -7.04 -11.95
C GLU A 254 -12.30 -7.49 -10.98
N SER A 255 -12.11 -8.80 -10.88
CA SER A 255 -11.05 -9.36 -10.02
C SER A 255 -9.68 -9.14 -10.66
N SER A 256 -8.74 -8.59 -9.89
CA SER A 256 -7.35 -8.42 -10.33
C SER A 256 -6.36 -8.67 -9.19
N TRP A 257 -5.07 -8.85 -9.52
CA TRP A 257 -4.03 -9.17 -8.55
C TRP A 257 -2.90 -8.13 -8.54
N ALA A 258 -2.61 -7.58 -7.37
CA ALA A 258 -1.53 -6.64 -7.12
C ALA A 258 -0.35 -7.36 -6.47
N ARG A 259 0.53 -7.88 -7.34
CA ARG A 259 1.72 -8.62 -6.89
C ARG A 259 2.70 -7.76 -6.13
N THR A 260 3.50 -8.39 -5.27
CA THR A 260 4.63 -7.76 -4.60
C THR A 260 5.53 -7.06 -5.62
N ILE A 261 5.85 -5.79 -5.34
CA ILE A 261 6.81 -5.01 -6.12
C ILE A 261 8.22 -5.57 -5.88
N LYS A 262 8.88 -5.93 -6.97
CA LYS A 262 10.28 -6.40 -7.00
C LYS A 262 11.20 -5.24 -7.34
N THR A 263 12.49 -5.38 -7.03
CA THR A 263 13.50 -4.39 -7.42
C THR A 263 13.49 -4.16 -8.93
N THR A 264 13.34 -5.21 -9.74
CA THR A 264 13.28 -5.10 -11.22
C THR A 264 12.14 -4.20 -11.72
N ASP A 265 11.04 -4.08 -10.97
CA ASP A 265 9.92 -3.22 -11.33
C ASP A 265 10.26 -1.73 -11.23
N LYS A 266 11.38 -1.40 -10.58
CA LYS A 266 11.88 -0.03 -10.46
C LYS A 266 12.85 0.36 -11.58
N ARG A 267 13.16 -0.56 -12.51
CA ARG A 267 13.96 -0.22 -13.70
C ARG A 267 13.16 0.74 -14.58
N VAL A 268 13.84 1.77 -15.06
CA VAL A 268 13.34 2.69 -16.09
C VAL A 268 13.83 2.23 -17.45
N ASP A 269 12.93 2.21 -18.42
CA ASP A 269 13.24 2.06 -19.83
C ASP A 269 12.86 3.37 -20.52
N PHE A 270 13.83 4.26 -20.67
CA PHE A 270 13.61 5.58 -21.26
C PHE A 270 13.16 5.53 -22.72
N ALA A 271 13.39 4.42 -23.43
CA ALA A 271 12.95 4.26 -24.81
C ALA A 271 11.45 3.93 -24.92
N GLN A 272 10.87 3.33 -23.88
CA GLN A 272 9.46 2.92 -23.85
C GLN A 272 8.61 3.80 -22.93
N GLN A 273 9.22 4.63 -22.08
CA GLN A 273 8.53 5.37 -21.04
C GLN A 273 8.67 6.86 -21.24
N THR A 274 7.55 7.58 -21.18
CA THR A 274 7.54 9.05 -21.15
C THR A 274 8.00 9.57 -19.79
N ALA A 275 8.42 10.84 -19.72
CA ALA A 275 8.83 11.47 -18.46
C ALA A 275 7.74 11.36 -17.39
N SER A 276 6.48 11.62 -17.75
CA SER A 276 5.32 11.44 -16.87
C SER A 276 5.21 10.01 -16.30
N GLN A 277 5.38 8.98 -17.13
CA GLN A 277 5.37 7.58 -16.69
C GLN A 277 6.54 7.26 -15.74
N VAL A 278 7.73 7.84 -15.99
CA VAL A 278 8.87 7.71 -15.07
C VAL A 278 8.57 8.39 -13.73
N CYS A 279 7.96 9.58 -13.74
CA CYS A 279 7.53 10.27 -12.52
C CYS A 279 6.48 9.49 -11.73
N ILE A 280 5.50 8.87 -12.39
CA ILE A 280 4.52 7.98 -11.73
C ILE A 280 5.24 6.80 -11.09
N ARG A 281 6.19 6.16 -11.78
CA ARG A 281 6.97 5.05 -11.21
C ARG A 281 7.81 5.49 -10.02
N LEU A 282 8.48 6.63 -10.10
CA LEU A 282 9.22 7.22 -8.99
C LEU A 282 8.30 7.49 -7.80
N GLY A 283 7.16 8.13 -8.04
CA GLY A 283 6.15 8.46 -7.03
C GLY A 283 5.51 7.23 -6.39
N ALA A 284 5.27 6.17 -7.15
CA ALA A 284 4.64 4.94 -6.66
C ALA A 284 5.63 3.98 -5.99
N LEU A 285 6.84 3.83 -6.53
CA LEU A 285 7.75 2.74 -6.15
C LEU A 285 8.92 3.18 -5.25
N GLY A 286 9.11 4.47 -5.02
CA GLY A 286 10.35 4.97 -4.44
C GLY A 286 11.41 5.21 -5.51
N PRO A 287 12.69 5.34 -5.11
CA PRO A 287 13.78 5.55 -6.06
C PRO A 287 13.78 4.50 -7.17
N VAL A 288 13.78 4.97 -8.42
CA VAL A 288 13.87 4.14 -9.64
C VAL A 288 15.32 4.06 -10.08
N PHE A 289 15.64 3.19 -11.04
CA PHE A 289 17.02 3.12 -11.54
C PHE A 289 17.08 2.85 -13.03
N ALA A 290 18.19 3.28 -13.61
CA ALA A 290 18.65 2.86 -14.93
C ALA A 290 20.11 2.41 -14.83
N PHE A 291 20.68 1.91 -15.92
CA PHE A 291 22.08 1.51 -15.95
C PHE A 291 22.95 2.55 -16.64
N LYS A 292 24.20 2.61 -16.21
CA LYS A 292 25.27 3.31 -16.90
C LYS A 292 26.33 2.29 -17.27
N VAL A 293 26.65 2.22 -18.56
CA VAL A 293 27.79 1.42 -19.04
C VAL A 293 29.09 2.09 -18.61
N VAL A 294 29.97 1.31 -17.98
CA VAL A 294 31.32 1.70 -17.56
C VAL A 294 32.37 0.70 -18.02
N GLN A 295 33.61 1.15 -18.12
CA GLN A 295 34.75 0.28 -18.42
C GLN A 295 35.29 -0.37 -17.12
N ALA A 296 35.27 -1.69 -17.06
CA ALA A 296 35.75 -2.44 -15.90
C ALA A 296 37.29 -2.47 -15.83
N GLY A 297 37.85 -1.90 -14.76
CA GLY A 297 39.24 -2.10 -14.33
C GLY A 297 40.34 -1.28 -15.04
N LYS A 298 41.35 -0.85 -14.28
CA LYS A 298 42.67 -0.43 -14.79
C LYS A 298 43.60 -1.65 -14.88
N LYS A 299 43.46 -2.50 -15.90
CA LYS A 299 44.51 -3.52 -16.16
C LYS A 299 45.04 -3.39 -17.58
N ARG A 300 46.35 -3.15 -17.65
CA ARG A 300 47.22 -3.29 -18.83
C ARG A 300 47.02 -4.69 -19.45
N LYS A 301 46.03 -4.89 -20.33
CA LYS A 301 45.96 -5.94 -21.38
C LYS A 301 44.65 -5.81 -22.18
N SER A 302 44.82 -5.25 -23.38
CA SER A 302 44.08 -5.29 -24.67
C SER A 302 42.59 -5.61 -24.84
N THR A 303 41.75 -5.84 -23.83
CA THR A 303 40.28 -5.86 -24.04
C THR A 303 39.55 -5.25 -22.86
N ALA A 304 39.06 -4.03 -23.06
CA ALA A 304 38.22 -3.32 -22.11
C ALA A 304 36.88 -4.05 -21.96
N HIS A 305 36.65 -4.70 -20.82
CA HIS A 305 35.34 -5.29 -20.52
C HIS A 305 34.36 -4.18 -20.12
N LEU A 306 33.18 -4.14 -20.74
CA LEU A 306 32.11 -3.21 -20.38
C LEU A 306 31.24 -3.84 -19.29
N GLU A 307 30.89 -3.08 -18.27
CA GLU A 307 29.96 -3.50 -17.22
C GLU A 307 28.87 -2.44 -17.02
N GLU A 308 27.70 -2.86 -16.55
CA GLU A 308 26.61 -1.96 -16.22
C GLU A 308 26.61 -1.68 -14.71
N LYS A 309 26.58 -0.39 -14.35
CA LYS A 309 26.40 0.05 -12.96
C LYS A 309 25.05 0.73 -12.83
N ARG A 310 24.34 0.43 -11.74
CA ARG A 310 23.07 1.09 -11.47
C ARG A 310 23.27 2.55 -11.11
N VAL A 311 22.37 3.37 -11.60
CA VAL A 311 22.19 4.76 -11.18
C VAL A 311 20.77 4.88 -10.67
N LEU A 312 20.61 5.06 -9.35
CA LEU A 312 19.31 5.29 -8.74
C LEU A 312 18.93 6.76 -8.90
N ILE A 313 17.70 7.03 -9.30
CA ILE A 313 17.08 8.34 -9.37
C ILE A 313 16.19 8.47 -8.14
N HIS A 314 16.53 9.40 -7.24
CA HIS A 314 15.83 9.62 -5.97
C HIS A 314 14.81 10.76 -6.07
N GLU A 315 15.10 11.74 -6.93
CA GLU A 315 14.25 12.91 -7.14
C GLU A 315 14.25 13.33 -8.60
N ALA A 316 13.06 13.46 -9.19
CA ALA A 316 12.89 13.90 -10.56
C ALA A 316 11.49 14.46 -10.84
N GLU A 317 11.39 15.27 -11.87
CA GLU A 317 10.12 15.82 -12.36
C GLU A 317 10.11 15.91 -13.88
N GLU A 318 8.91 15.93 -14.46
CA GLU A 318 8.72 16.24 -15.87
C GLU A 318 9.03 17.71 -16.11
N THR A 319 9.71 18.01 -17.21
CA THR A 319 10.14 19.37 -17.53
C THR A 319 9.85 19.71 -18.99
N SER A 320 9.57 20.99 -19.24
CA SER A 320 9.53 21.57 -20.58
C SER A 320 10.92 21.91 -21.12
N MET A 321 11.98 21.78 -20.31
CA MET A 321 13.36 21.96 -20.76
C MET A 321 13.71 20.83 -21.73
N ALA A 322 13.69 21.16 -23.02
CA ALA A 322 14.02 20.22 -24.07
C ALA A 322 15.55 20.19 -24.30
N GLY A 323 16.10 18.98 -24.27
CA GLY A 323 17.44 18.71 -24.81
C GLY A 323 17.42 18.52 -26.32
N ASP A 324 18.47 17.92 -26.86
CA ASP A 324 18.53 17.54 -28.28
C ASP A 324 17.43 16.51 -28.61
N VAL A 325 16.46 16.93 -29.42
CA VAL A 325 15.34 16.10 -29.88
C VAL A 325 15.83 14.97 -30.79
N THR A 326 17.00 15.08 -31.41
CA THR A 326 17.57 13.99 -32.24
C THR A 326 18.32 12.94 -31.41
N ALA A 327 18.58 13.22 -30.12
CA ALA A 327 19.26 12.29 -29.25
C ALA A 327 18.43 11.01 -29.00
N ALA A 328 19.10 9.92 -28.67
CA ALA A 328 18.45 8.69 -28.25
C ALA A 328 17.81 8.86 -26.86
N PRO A 329 16.69 8.17 -26.56
CA PRO A 329 16.17 8.12 -25.21
C PRO A 329 17.21 7.59 -24.20
N GLY A 330 17.15 8.12 -22.98
CA GLY A 330 18.15 7.91 -21.94
C GLY A 330 19.36 8.85 -22.05
N THR A 331 19.53 9.57 -23.17
CA THR A 331 20.56 10.61 -23.28
C THR A 331 20.25 11.73 -22.29
N PHE A 332 21.28 12.23 -21.62
CA PHE A 332 21.15 13.27 -20.61
C PHE A 332 22.16 14.39 -20.78
N THR A 333 21.76 15.60 -20.41
CA THR A 333 22.62 16.79 -20.37
C THR A 333 22.55 17.43 -18.99
N LEU A 334 23.64 18.06 -18.56
CA LEU A 334 23.66 18.83 -17.31
C LEU A 334 23.22 20.27 -17.61
N ASP A 335 22.21 20.74 -16.91
CA ASP A 335 21.94 22.17 -16.73
C ASP A 335 22.62 22.60 -15.42
N GLU A 336 23.71 23.36 -15.54
CA GLU A 336 24.51 23.81 -14.39
C GLU A 336 23.80 24.91 -13.60
N GLU A 337 22.99 25.75 -14.25
CA GLU A 337 22.30 26.87 -13.61
C GLU A 337 21.19 26.36 -12.68
N GLN A 338 20.41 25.39 -13.16
CA GLN A 338 19.34 24.76 -12.38
C GLN A 338 19.80 23.55 -11.56
N ASN A 339 21.05 23.10 -11.77
CA ASN A 339 21.64 21.91 -11.16
C ASN A 339 20.73 20.67 -11.34
N VAL A 340 20.35 20.40 -12.59
CA VAL A 340 19.54 19.23 -12.98
C VAL A 340 20.19 18.44 -14.12
N LEU A 341 19.99 17.13 -14.13
CA LEU A 341 20.21 16.33 -15.34
C LEU A 341 18.92 16.27 -16.13
N VAL A 342 18.91 16.83 -17.33
CA VAL A 342 17.79 16.73 -18.27
C VAL A 342 17.96 15.42 -19.05
N VAL A 343 17.07 14.46 -18.84
CA VAL A 343 17.11 13.13 -19.46
C VAL A 343 16.00 13.00 -20.49
N LYS A 344 16.34 12.64 -21.73
CA LYS A 344 15.38 12.38 -22.78
C LYS A 344 14.63 11.06 -22.52
N CYS A 345 13.31 11.11 -22.63
CA CYS A 345 12.40 9.98 -22.48
C CYS A 345 11.65 9.71 -23.80
N ALA A 346 10.77 8.70 -23.82
CA ALA A 346 9.96 8.38 -24.99
C ALA A 346 8.96 9.50 -25.33
N GLY A 347 8.57 9.57 -26.61
CA GLY A 347 7.59 10.55 -27.08
C GLY A 347 8.06 12.00 -26.99
N ASP A 348 9.38 12.23 -27.07
CA ASP A 348 10.02 13.55 -26.91
C ASP A 348 9.52 14.28 -25.67
N THR A 349 9.62 13.59 -24.54
CA THR A 349 9.39 14.14 -23.19
C THR A 349 10.70 14.16 -22.42
N TRP A 350 10.83 15.05 -21.44
CA TRP A 350 12.07 15.25 -20.69
C TRP A 350 11.86 15.17 -19.19
N LEU A 351 12.83 14.57 -18.52
CA LEU A 351 12.88 14.40 -17.08
C LEU A 351 14.01 15.25 -16.51
N ALA A 352 13.71 16.17 -15.59
CA ALA A 352 14.71 16.87 -14.79
C ALA A 352 15.02 16.06 -13.52
N VAL A 353 16.19 15.45 -13.46
CA VAL A 353 16.66 14.70 -12.28
C VAL A 353 17.44 15.63 -11.36
N ARG A 354 17.02 15.69 -10.09
CA ARG A 354 17.58 16.58 -9.05
C ARG A 354 18.46 15.85 -8.03
N SER A 355 18.27 14.54 -7.87
CA SER A 355 19.01 13.73 -6.92
C SER A 355 19.18 12.31 -7.44
N LEU A 356 20.42 11.83 -7.44
CA LEU A 356 20.76 10.51 -7.95
C LEU A 356 21.93 9.87 -7.18
N GLN A 357 22.10 8.57 -7.38
CA GLN A 357 23.11 7.78 -6.70
C GLN A 357 23.71 6.77 -7.66
N PHE A 358 24.99 6.94 -7.96
CA PHE A 358 25.77 5.92 -8.67
C PHE A 358 26.06 4.72 -7.74
N GLU A 359 26.01 3.50 -8.26
CA GLU A 359 26.23 2.28 -7.48
C GLU A 359 27.51 2.37 -6.63
N ALA A 360 27.40 1.98 -5.36
CA ALA A 360 28.44 2.05 -4.33
C ALA A 360 28.83 3.47 -3.83
N PHE A 361 28.30 4.54 -4.42
CA PHE A 361 28.52 5.91 -3.96
C PHE A 361 27.36 6.45 -3.12
N ALA A 362 27.58 7.61 -2.50
CA ALA A 362 26.55 8.36 -1.79
C ALA A 362 25.55 9.00 -2.77
N ILE A 363 24.38 9.38 -2.26
CA ILE A 363 23.43 10.25 -2.98
C ILE A 363 24.12 11.60 -3.21
N GLU A 364 23.98 12.16 -4.40
CA GLU A 364 24.67 13.38 -4.82
C GLU A 364 23.82 14.22 -5.78
N THR A 365 24.24 15.47 -5.98
CA THR A 365 23.60 16.38 -6.94
C THR A 365 24.03 16.08 -8.38
N PRO A 366 23.25 16.52 -9.39
CA PRO A 366 23.61 16.51 -10.81
C PRO A 366 25.02 17.03 -11.12
N VAL A 367 25.40 18.20 -10.60
CA VAL A 367 26.75 18.77 -10.78
C VAL A 367 27.85 17.86 -10.18
N GLN A 368 27.61 17.32 -8.98
CA GLN A 368 28.56 16.38 -8.34
C GLN A 368 28.67 15.06 -9.12
N PHE A 369 27.55 14.54 -9.60
CA PHE A 369 27.50 13.35 -10.43
C PHE A 369 28.28 13.55 -11.74
N ALA A 370 27.99 14.63 -12.48
CA ALA A 370 28.60 14.91 -13.77
C ALA A 370 30.11 15.14 -13.67
N SER A 371 30.57 15.92 -12.69
CA SER A 371 32.01 16.17 -12.47
C SER A 371 32.82 14.92 -12.12
N ARG A 372 32.17 13.88 -11.57
CA ARG A 372 32.79 12.60 -11.19
C ARG A 372 32.55 11.48 -12.21
N LEU A 373 31.63 11.67 -13.15
CA LEU A 373 31.16 10.63 -14.06
C LEU A 373 32.29 10.06 -14.92
N SER A 374 33.17 10.90 -15.45
CA SER A 374 34.31 10.49 -16.27
C SER A 374 35.26 9.56 -15.50
N LYS A 375 35.55 9.88 -14.24
CA LYS A 375 36.40 9.06 -13.36
C LYS A 375 35.78 7.70 -13.06
N ARG A 376 34.45 7.62 -13.00
CA ARG A 376 33.69 6.38 -12.74
C ARG A 376 33.51 5.52 -13.99
N CYS A 377 33.36 6.12 -15.16
CA CYS A 377 33.07 5.40 -16.40
C CYS A 377 34.31 4.94 -17.17
N GLY A 378 35.49 5.51 -16.88
CA GLY A 378 36.73 5.19 -17.59
C GLY A 378 36.86 5.91 -18.94
N SER A 379 37.81 5.46 -19.76
CA SER A 379 38.16 6.07 -21.06
C SER A 379 37.29 5.54 -22.21
N ILE A 380 35.97 5.47 -22.00
CA ILE A 380 35.04 5.12 -23.08
C ILE A 380 35.11 6.23 -24.13
N GLN A 381 35.52 5.88 -25.36
CA GLN A 381 35.52 6.80 -26.51
C GLN A 381 34.10 7.34 -26.72
N GLY A 382 33.95 8.67 -26.64
CA GLY A 382 32.66 9.32 -26.48
C GLY A 382 32.15 9.17 -25.05
N LYS A 383 32.16 10.27 -24.28
CA LYS A 383 31.54 10.36 -22.95
C LYS A 383 30.04 10.07 -23.13
N ASN A 384 29.64 8.81 -23.17
CA ASN A 384 28.28 8.44 -23.55
C ASN A 384 27.35 8.91 -22.43
N MET A 385 26.80 10.13 -22.54
CA MET A 385 25.90 10.74 -21.58
C MET A 385 24.52 10.13 -21.78
N GLN A 386 24.43 8.82 -21.57
CA GLN A 386 23.24 8.04 -21.81
C GLN A 386 23.10 6.96 -20.74
N PHE A 387 21.87 6.82 -20.24
CA PHE A 387 21.41 5.68 -19.45
C PHE A 387 20.85 4.59 -20.36
N VAL A 388 21.04 3.33 -19.97
CA VAL A 388 20.56 2.12 -20.66
C VAL A 388 19.66 1.24 -19.77
#